data_AF-A0A660TY08-F1
#
_entry.id   AF-A0A660TY08-F1
#
_cell.length_a   1.000
_cell.length_b   1.000
_cell.length_c   1.000
_cell.angle_alpha   90.00
_cell.angle_beta   90.00
_cell.angle_gamma   90.00
#
_symmetry.space_group_name_H-M   'P 1'
#
loop_
_entity.id
_entity.type
_entity.pdbx_description
1 polymer ?
#
loop_
_entity_poly.entity_id
_entity_poly.type
_entity_poly.pdbx_seq_one_letter_code
_entity_poly.pdbx_strand_id
1 'polypeptide(L)' 'MKNRTKMIIILTVFGLISGAVLSLVYMISKPYIEKNMMAEQKRAIFSVVPNAKSYEEKEKNGMKYFECKDASGNVVGIA' A
#
# COMPACT_ATOMS: atom_id res chain seq x y z
N MET A 1 -1.54 11.98 45.64
CA MET A 1 -1.04 12.50 44.33
C MET A 1 0.08 11.66 43.71
N LYS A 2 1.10 11.25 44.47
CA LYS A 2 2.31 10.53 43.99
C LYS A 2 2.06 9.30 43.09
N ASN A 3 1.00 8.51 43.35
CA ASN A 3 0.67 7.31 42.55
C ASN A 3 0.07 7.62 41.17
N ARG A 4 -0.71 8.70 41.04
CA ARG A 4 -1.31 9.08 39.74
C ARG A 4 -0.23 9.54 38.76
N THR A 5 0.72 10.34 39.24
CA THR A 5 1.87 10.79 38.44
C THR A 5 2.75 9.63 38.00
N LYS A 6 3.01 8.66 38.88
CA LYS A 6 3.76 7.44 38.54
C LYS A 6 3.07 6.62 37.44
N MET A 7 1.74 6.49 37.51
CA MET A 7 0.95 5.77 36.50
C MET A 7 1.03 6.44 35.12
N ILE A 8 0.90 7.76 35.07
CA ILE A 8 1.00 8.53 33.82
C ILE A 8 2.39 8.37 33.19
N ILE A 9 3.45 8.48 33.98
CA ILE A 9 4.83 8.30 33.49
C ILE A 9 5.04 6.89 32.93
N ILE A 10 4.57 5.86 33.62
CA ILE A 10 4.67 4.48 33.12
C ILE A 10 3.95 4.34 31.77
N LEU A 11 2.71 4.81 31.66
CA LEU A 11 1.92 4.69 30.43
C LEU A 11 2.57 5.41 29.25
N THR A 12 3.09 6.62 29.48
CA THR A 12 3.80 7.38 28.44
C THR A 12 5.06 6.66 27.99
N VAL A 13 5.85 6.12 28.91
CA VAL A 13 7.09 5.39 28.58
C VAL A 13 6.78 4.12 27.79
N PHE A 14 5.80 3.32 28.23
CA PHE A 14 5.40 2.13 27.50
C PHE A 14 4.82 2.46 26.12
N GLY A 15 3.98 3.49 26.01
CA GLY A 15 3.46 3.97 24.73
C GLY A 15 4.58 4.39 23.77
N LEU A 16 5.60 5.08 24.28
CA LEU A 16 6.76 5.50 23.51
C LEU A 16 7.57 4.29 23.00
N ILE A 17 7.83 3.31 23.87
CA ILE A 17 8.57 2.09 23.53
C ILE A 17 7.79 1.28 22.49
N SER A 18 6.49 1.06 22.70
CA SER A 18 5.64 0.33 21.76
C SER A 18 5.56 1.02 20.40
N GLY A 19 5.40 2.35 20.38
CA GLY A 19 5.41 3.13 19.14
C GLY A 19 6.75 3.06 18.41
N ALA A 20 7.86 3.15 19.14
CA ALA A 20 9.20 3.04 18.57
C ALA A 20 9.45 1.66 17.94
N VAL A 21 9.10 0.58 18.65
CA VAL A 21 9.21 -0.79 18.14
C VAL A 21 8.35 -0.98 16.89
N LEU A 22 7.10 -0.52 16.92
CA LEU A 22 6.19 -0.62 15.77
C LEU A 22 6.73 0.16 14.56
N SER A 23 7.30 1.34 14.78
CA SER A 23 7.90 2.15 13.70
C SER A 23 9.10 1.46 13.05
N LEU A 24 9.95 0.78 13.84
CA LEU A 24 11.09 0.03 13.32
C LEU A 24 10.63 -1.17 12.48
N VAL A 25 9.67 -1.93 12.99
CA VAL A 25 9.07 -3.04 12.24
C VAL A 25 8.44 -2.52 10.95
N TYR A 26 7.70 -1.41 11.02
CA TYR A 26 7.08 -0.80 9.84
C TYR A 26 8.12 -0.39 8.80
N MET A 27 9.25 0.21 9.21
CA MET A 27 10.32 0.60 8.27
C MET A 27 10.92 -0.61 7.54
N ILE A 28 11.05 -1.74 8.24
CA ILE A 28 11.52 -3.01 7.66
C ILE A 28 10.45 -3.64 6.77
N SER A 29 9.18 -3.61 7.17
CA SER A 29 8.06 -4.20 6.42
C SER A 29 7.65 -3.38 5.20
N LYS A 30 7.85 -2.06 5.22
CA LYS A 30 7.50 -1.15 4.11
C LYS A 30 8.00 -1.61 2.73
N PRO A 31 9.28 -1.99 2.53
CA PRO A 31 9.74 -2.49 1.23
C PRO A 31 9.05 -3.78 0.79
N TYR A 32 8.63 -4.64 1.72
CA TYR A 32 7.88 -5.85 1.40
C TYR A 32 6.43 -5.54 1.04
N ILE A 33 5.81 -4.58 1.74
CA ILE A 33 4.45 -4.10 1.46
C ILE A 33 4.42 -3.47 0.07
N GLU A 34 5.36 -2.59 -0.29
CA GLU A 34 5.39 -1.96 -1.62
C GLU A 34 5.55 -2.99 -2.75
N LYS A 35 6.41 -4.00 -2.57
CA LYS A 35 6.57 -5.09 -3.54
C LYS A 35 5.30 -5.92 -3.69
N ASN A 36 4.65 -6.26 -2.58
CA ASN A 36 3.41 -7.03 -2.60
C ASN A 36 2.25 -6.20 -3.18
N MET A 37 2.12 -4.93 -2.80
CA MET A 37 1.10 -4.03 -3.35
C MET A 37 1.22 -3.89 -4.87
N MET A 38 2.44 -3.74 -5.40
CA MET A 38 2.68 -3.69 -6.84
C MET A 38 2.32 -5.01 -7.53
N ALA A 39 2.65 -6.16 -6.93
CA ALA A 39 2.30 -7.47 -7.47
C ALA A 39 0.80 -7.76 -7.41
N GLU A 40 0.13 -7.31 -6.35
CA GLU A 40 -1.29 -7.50 -6.11
C GLU A 40 -2.12 -6.56 -7.00
N GLN A 41 -1.71 -5.31 -7.18
CA GLN A 41 -2.30 -4.40 -8.18
C GLN A 41 -2.19 -4.98 -9.59
N LYS A 42 -1.01 -5.49 -9.96
CA LYS A 42 -0.82 -6.19 -11.25
C LYS A 42 -1.77 -7.37 -11.39
N ARG A 43 -1.86 -8.23 -10.38
CA ARG A 43 -2.78 -9.38 -10.37
C ARG A 43 -4.24 -8.95 -10.48
N ALA A 44 -4.66 -7.91 -9.76
CA ALA A 44 -6.01 -7.38 -9.84
C ALA A 44 -6.34 -6.86 -11.25
N ILE A 45 -5.43 -6.10 -11.86
CA ILE A 45 -5.59 -5.58 -13.22
C ILE A 45 -5.67 -6.73 -14.25
N PHE A 46 -4.75 -7.69 -14.19
CA PHE A 46 -4.76 -8.86 -15.09
C PHE A 46 -5.93 -9.81 -14.84
N SER A 47 -6.49 -9.84 -13.62
CA SER A 47 -7.71 -10.60 -13.32
C SER A 47 -8.95 -10.01 -13.98
N VAL A 48 -9.01 -8.68 -14.14
CA VAL A 48 -10.13 -8.00 -14.80
C VAL A 48 -9.98 -8.06 -16.33
N VAL A 49 -8.75 -7.95 -16.84
CA VAL A 49 -8.45 -8.00 -18.28
C VAL A 49 -7.37 -9.06 -18.58
N PRO A 50 -7.74 -10.34 -18.77
CA PRO A 50 -6.78 -11.45 -18.88
C PRO A 50 -5.88 -11.43 -20.14
N ASN A 51 -6.23 -10.63 -21.16
CA ASN A 51 -5.40 -10.43 -22.36
C ASN A 51 -4.43 -9.24 -22.24
N ALA A 52 -4.41 -8.51 -21.13
CA ALA A 52 -3.48 -7.41 -20.95
C ALA A 52 -2.06 -7.94 -20.66
N LYS A 53 -1.03 -7.38 -21.29
CA LYS A 53 0.39 -7.59 -20.94
C LYS A 53 1.01 -6.38 -20.25
N SER A 54 0.46 -5.19 -20.48
CA SER A 54 0.89 -3.94 -19.87
C SER A 54 -0.32 -3.09 -19.49
N TYR A 55 -0.17 -2.21 -18.50
CA TYR A 55 -1.20 -1.26 -18.10
C TYR A 55 -0.61 0.14 -17.97
N GLU A 56 -1.36 1.15 -18.39
CA GLU A 56 -1.01 2.56 -18.27
C GLU A 56 -2.05 3.25 -17.38
N GLU A 57 -1.62 3.90 -16.32
CA GLU A 57 -2.49 4.76 -15.50
C GLU A 57 -2.74 6.05 -16.26
N LYS A 58 -4.01 6.34 -16.58
CA LYS A 58 -4.42 7.64 -17.12
C LYS A 58 -5.49 8.25 -16.24
N GLU A 59 -5.45 9.57 -16.18
CA GLU A 59 -6.43 10.36 -15.45
C GLU A 59 -7.20 11.23 -16.45
N LYS A 60 -8.52 11.11 -16.48
CA LYS A 60 -9.39 11.95 -17.30
C LYS A 60 -10.61 12.33 -16.49
N ASN A 61 -10.93 13.62 -16.46
CA ASN A 61 -12.08 14.14 -15.70
C ASN A 61 -12.09 13.79 -14.20
N GLY A 62 -10.91 13.65 -13.57
CA GLY A 62 -10.79 13.33 -12.15
C GLY A 62 -11.12 11.87 -11.79
N MET A 63 -11.32 11.00 -12.79
CA MET A 63 -11.33 9.55 -12.61
C MET A 63 -10.00 8.98 -13.11
N LYS A 64 -9.33 8.24 -12.22
CA LYS A 64 -8.18 7.40 -12.54
C LYS A 64 -8.67 6.07 -13.08
N TYR A 65 -8.20 5.70 -14.26
CA TYR A 65 -8.48 4.41 -14.87
C TYR A 65 -7.20 3.83 -15.46
N PHE A 66 -7.12 2.51 -15.49
CA PHE A 66 -5.97 1.77 -15.99
C PHE A 66 -6.31 1.24 -17.39
N GLU A 67 -5.68 1.80 -18.42
CA GLU A 67 -5.77 1.29 -19.79
C GLU A 67 -4.86 0.07 -19.94
N CYS A 68 -5.48 -1.08 -20.18
CA CYS A 68 -4.82 -2.36 -20.38
C CYS A 68 -4.48 -2.57 -21.87
N LYS A 69 -3.20 -2.80 -22.18
CA LYS A 69 -2.67 -3.04 -23.54
C LYS A 69 -2.20 -4.48 -23.70
N ASP A 70 -2.46 -5.07 -24.86
CA ASP A 70 -1.94 -6.38 -25.27
C ASP A 70 -0.50 -6.29 -25.84
N ALA A 71 0.17 -7.43 -26.03
CA ALA A 71 1.49 -7.56 -26.64
C ALA A 71 1.66 -6.80 -27.97
N SER A 72 0.57 -6.61 -28.72
CA SER A 72 0.57 -5.93 -30.01
C SER A 72 0.38 -4.40 -29.91
N GLY A 73 0.28 -3.86 -28.69
CA GLY A 73 0.07 -2.42 -28.45
C GLY A 73 -1.40 -1.95 -28.55
N ASN A 74 -2.33 -2.87 -28.78
CA ASN A 74 -3.77 -2.58 -28.86
C ASN A 74 -4.39 -2.50 -27.46
N VAL A 75 -5.27 -1.53 -27.23
CA VAL A 75 -6.02 -1.39 -25.97
C VAL A 75 -7.08 -2.49 -25.92
N VAL A 76 -6.96 -3.39 -24.95
CA VAL A 76 -7.84 -4.56 -24.80
C VAL A 76 -8.87 -4.42 -23.69
N GLY A 77 -8.76 -3.38 -22.84
CA GLY A 77 -9.73 -3.09 -21.81
C GLY A 77 -9.35 -1.91 -20.92
N ILE A 78 -10.27 -1.54 -20.03
CA ILE A 78 -10.10 -0.48 -19.03
C ILE A 78 -10.47 -1.08 -17.67
N ALA A 79 -9.67 -0.83 -16.64
CA ALA A 79 -9.91 -1.26 -15.26
C ALA A 79 -9.92 -0.07 -14.29
#